data_AF-A0A522RKP7-F1
#
_entry.id   AF-A0A522RKP7-F1
#
_cell.length_a   1.000
_cell.length_b   1.000
_cell.length_c   1.000
_cell.angle_alpha   90.00
_cell.angle_beta   90.00
_cell.angle_gamma   90.00
#
_symmetry.space_group_name_H-M   'P 1'
#
loop_
_entity.id
_entity.type
_entity.pdbx_description
1 polymer ?
#
loop_
_entity_poly.entity_id
_entity_poly.type
_entity_poly.pdbx_seq_one_letter_code
_entity_poly.pdbx_strand_id
1 'polypeptide(L)'
;TGIYKTSIEDYDKTFIIGDLNLLRNVSHWPADDIGGYEVTVNNYKNMDSVSNELYNQALPQYLTSSTIHQIYPNIFDWLNLQNMNELIIIIIMAIVAIINMVTALLILILERTNMVGILKSLGMHNWSLQKIFIYQAGYIVITGLIIGNIIGLCIGWIQKATGFLKLNEAIYYMPTVPVEFKWWQIVVIDLGTLIVCLIVLIIPSLIIRRISPVKAVQFR
;
A
#
# COMPACT_ATOMS: atom_id res chain seq x y z
N THR A 1 39.25 -1.48 -9.65
CA THR A 1 38.28 -0.77 -10.52
C THR A 1 37.06 -1.66 -10.70
N GLY A 2 35.88 -1.07 -10.82
CA GLY A 2 34.62 -1.80 -10.99
C GLY A 2 33.63 -0.98 -11.82
N ILE A 3 32.61 -1.63 -12.37
CA ILE A 3 31.51 -0.99 -13.09
C ILE A 3 30.32 -0.97 -12.15
N TYR A 4 29.67 0.19 -12.00
CA TYR A 4 28.44 0.32 -11.23
C TYR A 4 27.24 0.43 -12.18
N LYS A 5 26.06 0.04 -11.70
CA LYS A 5 24.79 0.21 -12.38
C LYS A 5 23.74 0.62 -11.34
N THR A 6 23.21 1.83 -11.49
CA THR A 6 22.14 2.39 -10.63
C THR A 6 20.75 2.17 -11.22
N SER A 7 20.67 1.74 -12.50
CA SER A 7 19.41 1.64 -13.26
C SER A 7 18.73 2.99 -13.53
N ILE A 8 19.45 4.08 -13.30
CA ILE A 8 19.11 5.42 -13.78
C ILE A 8 20.11 5.76 -14.89
N GLU A 9 19.65 5.74 -16.13
CA GLU A 9 20.51 5.84 -17.31
C GLU A 9 21.36 7.12 -17.33
N ASP A 10 20.79 8.24 -16.89
CA ASP A 10 21.49 9.51 -16.77
C ASP A 10 22.65 9.46 -15.77
N TYR A 11 22.55 8.66 -14.71
CA TYR A 11 23.64 8.52 -13.75
C TYR A 11 24.74 7.61 -14.29
N ASP A 12 24.33 6.44 -14.79
CA ASP A 12 25.25 5.40 -15.26
C ASP A 12 26.10 5.89 -16.46
N LYS A 13 25.60 6.84 -17.25
CA LYS A 13 26.35 7.44 -18.37
C LYS A 13 27.18 8.67 -18.02
N THR A 14 26.84 9.39 -16.96
CA THR A 14 27.43 10.72 -16.68
C THR A 14 28.39 10.71 -15.49
N PHE A 15 28.27 9.75 -14.57
CA PHE A 15 29.08 9.76 -13.34
C PHE A 15 30.27 8.78 -13.40
N ILE A 16 31.40 9.22 -12.86
CA ILE A 16 32.58 8.40 -12.62
C ILE A 16 32.97 8.59 -11.15
N ILE A 17 33.16 7.49 -10.43
CA ILE A 17 33.57 7.50 -9.02
C ILE A 17 35.05 7.13 -8.96
N GLY A 18 35.85 7.93 -8.24
CA GLY A 18 37.28 7.75 -8.14
C GLY A 18 37.88 8.40 -6.90
N ASP A 19 39.19 8.24 -6.75
CA ASP A 19 39.94 8.88 -5.65
C ASP A 19 39.90 10.40 -5.78
N LEU A 20 39.65 11.08 -4.66
CA LEU A 20 39.52 12.54 -4.64
C LEU A 20 40.80 13.24 -5.12
N ASN A 21 41.98 12.71 -4.80
CA ASN A 21 43.25 13.32 -5.22
C ASN A 21 43.46 13.17 -6.73
N LEU A 22 43.02 12.04 -7.32
CA LEU A 22 43.05 11.84 -8.76
C LEU A 22 42.12 12.82 -9.48
N LEU A 23 40.90 13.02 -8.96
CA LEU A 23 39.95 14.00 -9.51
C LEU A 23 40.50 15.43 -9.43
N ARG A 24 41.09 15.82 -8.29
CA ARG A 24 41.76 17.12 -8.15
C ARG A 24 42.86 17.33 -9.18
N ASN A 25 43.71 16.34 -9.38
CA ASN A 25 44.80 16.42 -10.35
C ASN A 25 44.28 16.57 -11.79
N VAL A 26 43.26 15.81 -12.18
CA VAL A 26 42.64 15.87 -13.52
C VAL A 26 41.92 17.19 -13.74
N SER A 27 41.25 17.72 -12.72
CA SER A 27 40.53 19.00 -12.77
C SER A 27 41.43 20.22 -12.53
N HIS A 28 42.73 20.02 -12.32
CA HIS A 28 43.70 21.07 -11.97
C HIS A 28 43.31 21.90 -10.73
N TRP A 29 42.70 21.25 -9.74
CA TRP A 29 42.32 21.89 -8.48
C TRP A 29 43.49 21.92 -7.49
N PRO A 30 43.58 22.96 -6.64
CA PRO A 30 44.45 22.97 -5.48
C PRO A 30 44.23 21.76 -4.56
N ALA A 31 45.27 21.38 -3.80
CA ALA A 31 45.23 20.20 -2.93
C ALA A 31 44.13 20.24 -1.85
N ASP A 32 43.72 21.44 -1.44
CA ASP A 32 42.72 21.64 -0.38
C ASP A 32 41.30 21.89 -0.91
N ASP A 33 41.12 22.09 -2.22
CA ASP A 33 39.81 22.40 -2.80
C ASP A 33 38.95 21.13 -2.95
N ILE A 34 37.65 21.28 -2.72
CA ILE A 34 36.62 20.23 -2.89
C ILE A 34 35.36 20.82 -3.51
N GLY A 35 34.55 19.98 -4.16
CA GLY A 35 33.28 20.39 -4.75
C GLY A 35 32.17 20.63 -3.72
N GLY A 36 32.25 20.01 -2.54
CA GLY A 36 31.27 20.15 -1.49
C GLY A 36 31.37 19.05 -0.43
N TYR A 37 30.52 19.16 0.60
CA TYR A 37 30.38 18.15 1.64
C TYR A 37 29.04 17.42 1.48
N GLU A 38 29.07 16.11 1.65
CA GLU A 38 27.86 15.30 1.77
C GLU A 38 27.58 15.04 3.24
N VAL A 39 26.35 15.35 3.69
CA VAL A 39 25.91 15.13 5.07
C VAL A 39 24.75 14.14 5.04
N THR A 40 24.97 12.96 5.63
CA THR A 40 23.94 11.91 5.72
C THR A 40 23.07 12.13 6.96
N VAL A 41 21.76 12.10 6.79
CA VAL A 41 20.77 12.24 7.88
C VAL A 41 20.15 10.88 8.17
N ASN A 42 20.01 10.52 9.46
CA ASN A 42 19.42 9.22 9.87
C ASN A 42 17.95 9.06 9.43
N ASN A 43 17.18 10.16 9.38
CA ASN A 43 15.80 10.17 8.94
C ASN A 43 15.62 11.13 7.76
N TYR A 44 15.31 10.59 6.59
CA TYR A 44 15.13 11.36 5.36
C TYR A 44 14.04 12.44 5.48
N LYS A 45 13.02 12.22 6.33
CA LYS A 45 11.93 13.18 6.53
C LYS A 45 12.39 14.50 7.16
N ASN A 46 13.55 14.49 7.82
CA ASN A 46 14.10 15.66 8.48
C ASN A 46 15.10 16.41 7.59
N MET A 47 15.37 15.95 6.36
CA MET A 47 16.39 16.53 5.48
C MET A 47 16.21 18.04 5.26
N ASP A 48 14.99 18.49 4.99
CA ASP A 48 14.73 19.92 4.77
C ASP A 48 14.90 20.74 6.06
N SER A 49 14.52 20.17 7.21
CA SER A 49 14.71 20.83 8.51
C SER A 49 16.20 20.98 8.86
N VAL A 50 16.98 19.90 8.66
CA VAL A 50 18.42 19.89 8.90
C VAL A 50 19.15 20.82 7.92
N SER A 51 18.77 20.82 6.64
CA SER A 51 19.32 21.74 5.63
C SER A 51 19.11 23.20 6.02
N ASN A 52 17.89 23.56 6.43
CA ASN A 52 17.57 24.91 6.90
C ASN A 52 18.33 25.29 8.17
N GLU A 53 18.51 24.37 9.12
CA GLU A 53 19.29 24.60 10.33
C GLU A 53 20.77 24.85 10.01
N LEU A 54 21.36 24.00 9.15
CA LEU A 54 22.74 24.15 8.70
C LEU A 54 22.93 25.48 7.97
N TYR A 55 22.03 25.83 7.07
CA TYR A 55 22.09 27.08 6.30
C TYR A 55 22.03 28.31 7.20
N ASN A 56 21.18 28.29 8.24
CA ASN A 56 20.97 29.44 9.10
C ASN A 56 22.00 29.59 10.23
N GLN A 57 22.56 28.49 10.74
CA GLN A 57 23.32 28.50 12.00
C GLN A 57 24.78 28.04 11.88
N ALA A 58 25.10 27.18 10.90
CA ALA A 58 26.41 26.51 10.84
C ALA A 58 27.23 26.87 9.60
N LEU A 59 26.58 27.21 8.49
CA LEU A 59 27.25 27.43 7.20
C LEU A 59 27.68 28.91 7.04
N PRO A 60 28.93 29.15 6.59
CA PRO A 60 29.34 30.46 6.09
C PRO A 60 28.44 30.95 4.94
N GLN A 61 28.29 32.27 4.79
CA GLN A 61 27.41 32.88 3.77
C GLN A 61 27.73 32.52 2.32
N TYR A 62 28.92 31.99 2.04
CA TYR A 62 29.33 31.56 0.69
C TYR A 62 28.98 30.09 0.40
N LEU A 63 28.49 29.32 1.37
CA LEU A 63 28.06 27.94 1.19
C LEU A 63 26.53 27.86 1.23
N THR A 64 25.98 27.00 0.37
CA THR A 64 24.55 26.67 0.37
C THR A 64 24.35 25.22 0.78
N SER A 65 23.23 24.95 1.46
CA SER A 65 22.78 23.58 1.70
C SER A 65 21.66 23.26 0.71
N SER A 66 21.79 22.15 0.00
CA SER A 66 20.76 21.67 -0.92
C SER A 66 20.44 20.22 -0.57
N THR A 67 19.16 19.91 -0.41
CA THR A 67 18.73 18.55 -0.11
C THR A 67 18.69 17.72 -1.39
N ILE A 68 18.80 16.39 -1.24
CA ILE A 68 18.66 15.46 -2.37
C ILE A 68 17.32 15.63 -3.11
N HIS A 69 16.28 16.08 -2.40
CA HIS A 69 14.98 16.43 -2.95
C HIS A 69 15.07 17.61 -3.94
N GLN A 70 15.84 18.65 -3.59
CA GLN A 70 16.06 19.81 -4.45
C GLN A 70 16.99 19.51 -5.63
N ILE A 71 17.96 18.62 -5.43
CA ILE A 71 18.90 18.22 -6.49
C ILE A 71 18.21 17.33 -7.52
N TYR A 72 17.28 16.47 -7.10
CA TYR A 72 16.58 15.52 -7.97
C TYR A 72 15.05 15.60 -7.85
N PRO A 73 14.43 16.76 -8.15
CA PRO A 73 13.01 16.98 -7.95
C PRO A 73 12.15 15.99 -8.74
N ASN A 74 12.56 15.67 -9.98
CA ASN A 74 11.82 14.75 -10.86
C ASN A 74 11.61 13.36 -10.25
N ILE A 75 12.61 12.83 -9.53
CA ILE A 75 12.52 11.50 -8.90
C ILE A 75 11.54 11.55 -7.73
N PHE A 76 11.61 12.61 -6.90
CA PHE A 76 10.72 12.78 -5.76
C PHE A 76 9.28 13.08 -6.18
N ASP A 77 9.07 13.87 -7.23
CA ASP A 77 7.77 14.11 -7.82
C ASP A 77 7.16 12.81 -8.37
N TRP A 78 7.96 12.01 -9.08
CA TRP A 78 7.54 10.68 -9.54
C TRP A 78 7.17 9.74 -8.39
N LEU A 79 7.99 9.68 -7.31
CA LEU A 79 7.69 8.90 -6.10
C LEU A 79 6.39 9.37 -5.42
N ASN A 80 6.14 10.69 -5.38
CA ASN A 80 4.93 11.25 -4.82
C ASN A 80 3.70 10.88 -5.66
N LEU A 81 3.79 10.95 -6.99
CA LEU A 81 2.73 10.48 -7.89
C LEU A 81 2.45 8.98 -7.69
N GLN A 82 3.49 8.18 -7.49
CA GLN A 82 3.35 6.75 -7.23
C GLN A 82 2.60 6.48 -5.91
N ASN A 83 2.95 7.18 -4.83
CA ASN A 83 2.27 7.07 -3.53
C ASN A 83 0.78 7.47 -3.62
N MET A 84 0.44 8.48 -4.43
CA MET A 84 -0.94 8.91 -4.64
C MET A 84 -1.74 7.86 -5.43
N ASN A 85 -1.16 7.32 -6.50
CA ASN A 85 -1.79 6.30 -7.33
C ASN A 85 -2.10 5.01 -6.56
N GLU A 86 -1.17 4.57 -5.70
CA GLU A 86 -1.37 3.41 -4.82
C GLU A 86 -2.64 3.58 -3.98
N LEU A 87 -2.78 4.72 -3.29
CA LEU A 87 -3.91 5.01 -2.43
C LEU A 87 -5.23 5.04 -3.21
N ILE A 88 -5.25 5.65 -4.39
CA ILE A 88 -6.45 5.71 -5.25
C ILE A 88 -6.90 4.31 -5.66
N ILE A 89 -5.97 3.46 -6.12
CA ILE A 89 -6.27 2.10 -6.56
C ILE A 89 -6.81 1.26 -5.40
N ILE A 90 -6.20 1.35 -4.21
CA ILE A 90 -6.68 0.65 -3.00
C ILE A 90 -8.11 1.07 -2.65
N ILE A 91 -8.44 2.36 -2.69
CA ILE A 91 -9.79 2.85 -2.39
C ILE A 91 -10.80 2.31 -3.40
N ILE A 92 -10.50 2.36 -4.70
CA ILE A 92 -11.40 1.86 -5.74
C ILE A 92 -11.66 0.36 -5.56
N MET A 93 -10.60 -0.43 -5.34
CA MET A 93 -10.73 -1.88 -5.12
C MET A 93 -11.53 -2.19 -3.84
N ALA A 94 -11.32 -1.42 -2.77
CA ALA A 94 -12.07 -1.58 -1.53
C ALA A 94 -13.58 -1.30 -1.73
N ILE A 95 -13.94 -0.25 -2.47
CA ILE A 95 -15.34 0.07 -2.79
C ILE A 95 -15.98 -1.08 -3.57
N VAL A 96 -15.30 -1.57 -4.62
CA VAL A 96 -15.79 -2.69 -5.44
C VAL A 96 -16.00 -3.94 -4.58
N ALA A 97 -15.05 -4.26 -3.70
CA ALA A 97 -15.15 -5.39 -2.79
C ALA A 97 -16.35 -5.25 -1.83
N ILE A 98 -16.53 -4.07 -1.23
CA ILE A 98 -17.64 -3.79 -0.30
C ILE A 98 -19.00 -3.94 -1.00
N ILE A 99 -19.16 -3.39 -2.20
CA ILE A 99 -20.42 -3.49 -2.96
C ILE A 99 -20.73 -4.96 -3.26
N ASN A 100 -19.75 -5.71 -3.79
CA ASN A 100 -19.92 -7.13 -4.10
C ASN A 100 -20.24 -7.96 -2.84
N MET A 101 -19.68 -7.58 -1.71
CA MET A 101 -19.95 -8.25 -0.44
C MET A 101 -21.38 -7.99 0.04
N VAL A 102 -21.86 -6.75 -0.05
CA VAL A 102 -23.24 -6.39 0.32
C VAL A 102 -24.23 -7.12 -0.58
N THR A 103 -24.00 -7.16 -1.89
CA THR A 103 -24.91 -7.84 -2.83
C THR A 103 -24.95 -9.34 -2.59
N ALA A 104 -23.79 -9.99 -2.39
CA ALA A 104 -23.72 -11.41 -2.08
C ALA A 104 -24.47 -11.76 -0.77
N LEU A 105 -24.28 -10.95 0.28
CA LEU A 105 -24.99 -11.19 1.55
C LEU A 105 -26.50 -10.96 1.43
N LEU A 106 -26.91 -9.92 0.71
CA LEU A 106 -28.33 -9.63 0.47
C LEU A 106 -29.00 -10.83 -0.21
N ILE A 107 -28.40 -11.37 -1.26
CA ILE A 107 -28.89 -12.56 -1.98
C ILE A 107 -29.00 -13.74 -1.01
N LEU A 108 -27.95 -13.99 -0.21
CA LEU A 108 -27.94 -15.08 0.77
C LEU A 108 -29.04 -14.96 1.82
N ILE A 109 -29.36 -13.75 2.28
CA ILE A 109 -30.48 -13.50 3.19
C ILE A 109 -31.82 -13.75 2.49
N LEU A 110 -31.97 -13.26 1.25
CA LEU A 110 -33.21 -13.38 0.47
C LEU A 110 -33.56 -14.84 0.16
N GLU A 111 -32.58 -15.65 -0.23
CA GLU A 111 -32.76 -17.10 -0.45
C GLU A 111 -33.18 -17.85 0.82
N ARG A 112 -32.79 -17.34 2.00
CA ARG A 112 -33.10 -17.95 3.29
C ARG A 112 -34.29 -17.28 4.00
N THR A 113 -35.05 -16.43 3.32
CA THR A 113 -36.22 -15.71 3.91
C THR A 113 -37.26 -16.64 4.51
N ASN A 114 -37.58 -17.76 3.85
CA ASN A 114 -38.53 -18.76 4.36
C ASN A 114 -38.07 -19.37 5.70
N MET A 115 -36.78 -19.72 5.79
CA MET A 115 -36.18 -20.24 7.02
C MET A 115 -36.22 -19.19 8.14
N VAL A 116 -35.90 -17.93 7.83
CA VAL A 116 -36.01 -16.81 8.77
C VAL A 116 -37.45 -16.65 9.26
N GLY A 117 -38.45 -16.79 8.38
CA GLY A 117 -39.87 -16.74 8.72
C GLY A 117 -40.27 -17.83 9.74
N ILE A 118 -39.86 -19.06 9.50
CA ILE A 118 -40.11 -20.22 10.38
C ILE A 118 -39.44 -20.02 11.75
N LEU A 119 -38.18 -19.60 11.77
CA LEU A 119 -37.48 -19.36 13.04
C LEU A 119 -38.13 -18.24 13.85
N LYS A 120 -38.61 -17.18 13.21
CA LYS A 120 -39.38 -16.13 13.87
C LYS A 120 -40.72 -16.63 14.40
N SER A 121 -41.44 -17.48 13.65
CA SER A 121 -42.72 -18.03 14.12
C SER A 121 -42.54 -18.97 15.32
N LEU A 122 -41.38 -19.63 15.42
CA LEU A 122 -40.98 -20.42 16.59
C LEU A 122 -40.51 -19.56 17.78
N GLY A 123 -40.54 -18.23 17.67
CA GLY A 123 -40.19 -17.31 18.76
C GLY A 123 -38.75 -16.81 18.77
N MET A 124 -37.96 -17.08 17.73
CA MET A 124 -36.57 -16.60 17.66
C MET A 124 -36.51 -15.07 17.54
N HIS A 125 -35.72 -14.44 18.41
CA HIS A 125 -35.54 -13.00 18.41
C HIS A 125 -34.68 -12.53 17.21
N ASN A 126 -34.99 -11.33 16.69
CA ASN A 126 -34.31 -10.75 15.51
C ASN A 126 -32.79 -10.66 15.67
N TRP A 127 -32.29 -10.33 16.86
CA TRP A 127 -30.84 -10.25 17.12
C TRP A 127 -30.13 -11.59 16.96
N SER A 128 -30.77 -12.68 17.40
CA SER A 128 -30.21 -14.04 17.25
C SER A 128 -30.11 -14.42 15.79
N LEU A 129 -31.13 -14.07 14.99
CA LEU A 129 -31.09 -14.26 13.54
C LEU A 129 -29.98 -13.43 12.89
N GLN A 130 -29.86 -12.14 13.25
CA GLN A 130 -28.80 -11.25 12.75
C GLN A 130 -27.40 -11.81 13.03
N LYS A 131 -27.16 -12.32 14.25
CA LYS A 131 -25.89 -12.96 14.61
C LYS A 131 -25.54 -14.11 13.69
N ILE A 132 -26.48 -15.00 13.36
CA ILE A 132 -26.21 -16.15 12.48
C ILE A 132 -25.66 -15.68 11.13
N PHE A 133 -26.30 -14.68 10.51
CA PHE A 133 -25.83 -14.14 9.24
C PHE A 133 -24.49 -13.40 9.36
N ILE A 134 -24.26 -12.67 10.45
CA ILE A 134 -22.97 -11.99 10.70
C ILE A 134 -21.85 -13.04 10.89
N TYR A 135 -22.09 -14.14 11.62
CA TYR A 135 -21.10 -15.21 11.77
C TYR A 135 -20.81 -15.91 10.44
N GLN A 136 -21.85 -16.20 9.65
CA GLN A 136 -21.67 -16.79 8.32
C GLN A 136 -20.86 -15.86 7.40
N ALA A 137 -21.15 -14.57 7.44
CA ALA A 137 -20.43 -13.57 6.66
C ALA A 137 -18.98 -13.41 7.13
N GLY A 138 -18.74 -13.39 8.45
CA GLY A 138 -17.40 -13.39 9.03
C GLY A 138 -16.59 -14.62 8.61
N TYR A 139 -17.22 -15.79 8.55
CA TYR A 139 -16.58 -17.01 8.03
C TYR A 139 -16.14 -16.83 6.57
N ILE A 140 -16.99 -16.28 5.71
CA ILE A 140 -16.67 -16.00 4.30
C ILE A 140 -15.51 -14.99 4.18
N VAL A 141 -15.49 -13.94 5.02
CA VAL A 141 -14.38 -12.96 5.04
C VAL A 141 -13.07 -13.62 5.43
N ILE A 142 -13.08 -14.40 6.52
CA ILE A 142 -11.86 -15.00 7.05
C ILE A 142 -11.29 -16.01 6.05
N THR A 143 -12.13 -16.87 5.45
CA THR A 143 -11.67 -17.80 4.43
C THR A 143 -11.17 -17.08 3.18
N GLY A 144 -11.87 -16.02 2.75
CA GLY A 144 -11.44 -15.15 1.66
C GLY A 144 -10.09 -14.49 1.92
N LEU A 145 -9.85 -13.97 3.13
CA LEU A 145 -8.58 -13.38 3.55
C LEU A 145 -7.45 -14.41 3.55
N ILE A 146 -7.69 -15.61 4.08
CA ILE A 146 -6.69 -16.68 4.10
C ILE A 146 -6.29 -17.07 2.68
N ILE A 147 -7.28 -17.33 1.81
CA ILE A 147 -7.04 -17.72 0.41
C ILE A 147 -6.37 -16.58 -0.35
N GLY A 148 -6.87 -15.35 -0.18
CA GLY A 148 -6.32 -14.15 -0.81
C GLY A 148 -4.87 -13.89 -0.42
N ASN A 149 -4.53 -14.03 0.87
CA ASN A 149 -3.15 -13.91 1.34
C ASN A 149 -2.26 -15.01 0.77
N ILE A 150 -2.72 -16.26 0.74
CA ILE A 150 -1.95 -17.36 0.14
C ILE A 150 -1.63 -17.02 -1.33
N ILE A 151 -2.63 -16.60 -2.11
CA ILE A 151 -2.45 -16.27 -3.53
C ILE A 151 -1.53 -15.06 -3.68
N GLY A 152 -1.79 -13.96 -2.97
CA GLY A 152 -1.04 -12.71 -3.06
C GLY A 152 0.43 -12.87 -2.64
N LEU A 153 0.67 -13.56 -1.52
CA LEU A 153 2.03 -13.85 -1.05
C LEU A 153 2.77 -14.79 -2.00
N CYS A 154 2.11 -15.81 -2.54
CA CYS A 154 2.71 -16.69 -3.55
C CYS A 154 3.14 -15.91 -4.80
N ILE A 155 2.27 -15.04 -5.33
CA ILE A 155 2.59 -14.21 -6.49
C ILE A 155 3.77 -13.27 -6.17
N GLY A 156 3.73 -12.60 -5.01
CA GLY A 156 4.82 -11.73 -4.57
C GLY A 156 6.15 -12.49 -4.41
N TRP A 157 6.11 -13.73 -3.92
CA TRP A 157 7.29 -14.55 -3.72
C TRP A 157 7.88 -15.03 -5.04
N ILE A 158 7.02 -15.41 -6.00
CA ILE A 158 7.43 -15.73 -7.38
C ILE A 158 8.08 -14.51 -8.02
N GLN A 159 7.47 -13.32 -7.92
CA GLN A 159 8.07 -12.08 -8.42
C GLN A 159 9.42 -11.78 -7.76
N LYS A 160 9.52 -11.96 -6.45
CA LYS A 160 10.79 -11.74 -5.71
C LYS A 160 11.88 -12.72 -6.15
N ALA A 161 11.54 -13.97 -6.43
CA ALA A 161 12.50 -15.01 -6.82
C ALA A 161 12.90 -14.93 -8.30
N THR A 162 11.96 -14.59 -9.18
CA THR A 162 12.17 -14.68 -10.65
C THR A 162 12.32 -13.32 -11.33
N GLY A 163 11.82 -12.23 -10.72
CA GLY A 163 11.77 -10.92 -11.34
C GLY A 163 11.00 -10.91 -12.66
N PHE A 164 9.98 -11.76 -12.81
CA PHE A 164 9.30 -11.97 -14.09
C PHE A 164 8.63 -10.70 -14.64
N LEU A 165 8.10 -9.84 -13.75
CA LEU A 165 7.65 -8.50 -14.11
C LEU A 165 8.85 -7.56 -14.21
N LYS A 166 9.29 -7.36 -15.46
CA LYS A 166 10.31 -6.40 -15.84
C LYS A 166 9.69 -5.04 -16.08
N LEU A 167 10.42 -4.00 -15.69
CA LEU A 167 10.03 -2.62 -15.91
C LEU A 167 10.96 -1.99 -16.95
N ASN A 168 10.47 -0.94 -17.60
CA ASN A 168 11.31 -0.12 -18.45
C ASN A 168 12.16 0.79 -17.54
N GLU A 169 13.47 0.52 -17.45
CA GLU A 169 14.42 1.27 -16.61
C GLU A 169 14.37 2.79 -16.90
N ALA A 170 14.13 3.19 -18.15
CA ALA A 170 14.05 4.60 -18.53
C ALA A 170 12.82 5.33 -17.97
N ILE A 171 11.77 4.61 -17.59
CA ILE A 171 10.51 5.18 -17.08
C ILE A 171 10.41 5.00 -15.56
N TYR A 172 10.86 3.85 -15.06
CA TYR A 172 10.62 3.43 -13.68
C TYR A 172 11.88 3.47 -12.80
N TYR A 173 13.04 3.84 -13.35
CA TYR A 173 14.33 3.91 -12.63
C TYR A 173 14.76 2.59 -11.97
N MET A 174 14.14 1.47 -12.35
CA MET A 174 14.40 0.15 -11.80
C MET A 174 14.13 -0.94 -12.85
N PRO A 175 14.87 -2.06 -12.82
CA PRO A 175 14.78 -3.10 -13.85
C PRO A 175 13.59 -4.04 -13.66
N THR A 176 13.12 -4.20 -12.42
CA THR A 176 12.01 -5.09 -12.04
C THR A 176 11.26 -4.48 -10.87
N VAL A 177 10.01 -4.91 -10.66
CA VAL A 177 9.24 -4.50 -9.47
C VAL A 177 9.85 -5.15 -8.22
N PRO A 178 10.45 -4.40 -7.28
CA PRO A 178 10.95 -4.95 -6.05
C PRO A 178 9.78 -5.31 -5.14
N VAL A 179 9.80 -6.52 -4.59
CA VAL A 179 8.77 -6.98 -3.63
C VAL A 179 9.42 -7.13 -2.26
N GLU A 180 8.96 -6.31 -1.32
CA GLU A 180 9.36 -6.35 0.08
C GLU A 180 8.15 -6.73 0.94
N PHE A 181 8.28 -7.81 1.72
CA PHE A 181 7.21 -8.25 2.63
C PHE A 181 7.42 -7.63 4.01
N LYS A 182 6.57 -6.66 4.35
CA LYS A 182 6.48 -6.10 5.70
C LYS A 182 5.30 -6.75 6.42
N TRP A 183 5.57 -7.81 7.18
CA TRP A 183 4.54 -8.60 7.88
C TRP A 183 3.56 -7.76 8.71
N TRP A 184 4.05 -6.71 9.38
CA TRP A 184 3.19 -5.78 10.10
C TRP A 184 2.16 -5.10 9.20
N GLN A 185 2.54 -4.68 7.99
CA GLN A 185 1.61 -4.03 7.04
C GLN A 185 0.52 -5.01 6.59
N ILE A 186 0.90 -6.27 6.31
CA ILE A 186 -0.06 -7.32 5.93
C ILE A 186 -1.10 -7.51 7.04
N VAL A 187 -0.65 -7.67 8.29
CA VAL A 187 -1.54 -7.85 9.45
C VAL A 187 -2.46 -6.64 9.64
N VAL A 188 -1.95 -5.42 9.48
CA VAL A 188 -2.76 -4.19 9.58
C VAL A 188 -3.83 -4.13 8.49
N ILE A 189 -3.48 -4.50 7.25
CA ILE A 189 -4.43 -4.53 6.13
C ILE A 189 -5.49 -5.60 6.35
N ASP A 190 -5.12 -6.79 6.80
CA ASP A 190 -6.04 -7.89 7.08
C ASP A 190 -7.04 -7.52 8.18
N LEU A 191 -6.55 -7.00 9.30
CA LEU A 191 -7.38 -6.55 10.41
C LEU A 191 -8.29 -5.39 10.00
N GLY A 192 -7.75 -4.41 9.26
CA GLY A 192 -8.52 -3.28 8.74
C GLY A 192 -9.64 -3.74 7.81
N THR A 193 -9.33 -4.64 6.88
CA THR A 193 -10.30 -5.22 5.94
C THR A 193 -11.38 -6.00 6.69
N LEU A 194 -11.00 -6.85 7.64
CA LEU A 194 -11.94 -7.62 8.45
C LEU A 194 -12.90 -6.72 9.23
N ILE A 195 -12.39 -5.66 9.88
CA ILE A 195 -13.20 -4.70 10.62
C ILE A 195 -14.18 -3.97 9.68
N VAL A 196 -13.68 -3.43 8.56
CA VAL A 196 -14.50 -2.70 7.60
C VAL A 196 -15.60 -3.60 7.04
N CYS A 197 -15.26 -4.81 6.59
CA CYS A 197 -16.23 -5.78 6.10
C CYS A 197 -17.29 -6.12 7.15
N LEU A 198 -16.90 -6.41 8.40
CA LEU A 198 -17.85 -6.69 9.48
C LEU A 198 -18.78 -5.51 9.78
N ILE A 199 -18.28 -4.27 9.75
CA ILE A 199 -19.10 -3.06 9.93
C ILE A 199 -20.12 -2.93 8.80
N VAL A 200 -19.69 -3.05 7.55
CA VAL A 200 -20.57 -2.97 6.38
C VAL A 200 -21.66 -4.03 6.44
N LEU A 201 -21.33 -5.26 6.87
CA LEU A 201 -22.26 -6.38 6.98
C LEU A 201 -23.42 -6.15 7.96
N ILE A 202 -23.28 -5.23 8.92
CA ILE A 202 -24.37 -4.89 9.83
C ILE A 202 -25.54 -4.29 9.05
N ILE A 203 -25.28 -3.50 7.99
CA ILE A 203 -26.30 -2.80 7.20
C ILE A 203 -27.34 -3.77 6.60
N PRO A 204 -26.98 -4.75 5.75
CA PRO A 204 -27.94 -5.70 5.20
C PRO A 204 -28.59 -6.58 6.28
N SER A 205 -27.92 -6.86 7.40
CA SER A 205 -28.52 -7.65 8.50
C SER A 205 -29.75 -6.97 9.12
N LEU A 206 -29.87 -5.63 9.02
CA LEU A 206 -31.04 -4.91 9.53
C LEU A 206 -32.33 -5.23 8.76
N ILE A 207 -32.22 -5.66 7.49
CA ILE A 207 -33.37 -6.06 6.66
C ILE A 207 -34.11 -7.25 7.29
N ILE A 208 -33.40 -8.13 8.01
CA ILE A 208 -33.99 -9.28 8.70
C ILE A 208 -35.12 -8.83 9.65
N ARG A 209 -35.02 -7.66 10.27
CA ARG A 209 -36.06 -7.14 11.18
C ARG A 209 -37.40 -6.92 10.47
N ARG A 210 -37.37 -6.57 9.17
CA ARG A 210 -38.56 -6.26 8.37
C ARG A 210 -39.25 -7.49 7.76
N ILE A 211 -38.63 -8.67 7.84
CA ILE A 211 -39.24 -9.92 7.34
C ILE A 211 -40.37 -10.34 8.28
N SER A 212 -41.62 -10.31 7.80
CA SER A 212 -42.80 -10.74 8.57
C SER A 212 -43.06 -12.25 8.39
N PRO A 213 -43.34 -13.01 9.47
CA PRO A 213 -43.56 -14.46 9.42
C PRO A 213 -44.72 -14.85 8.49
N VAL A 214 -45.81 -14.08 8.52
CA VAL A 214 -47.04 -14.35 7.76
C VAL A 214 -46.79 -14.33 6.25
N LYS A 215 -46.02 -13.34 5.76
CA LYS A 215 -45.64 -13.27 4.34
C LYS A 215 -44.62 -14.34 3.95
N ALA A 216 -43.73 -14.74 4.86
CA ALA A 216 -42.69 -15.74 4.55
C ALA A 216 -43.24 -17.18 4.43
N VAL A 217 -44.38 -17.48 5.06
CA VAL A 217 -44.99 -18.83 5.01
C VAL A 217 -46.14 -18.89 3.99
N GLN A 218 -46.72 -17.75 3.60
CA GLN A 218 -47.84 -17.70 2.63
C GLN A 218 -47.44 -17.78 1.15
N PHE A 219 -46.16 -17.73 0.79
CA PHE A 219 -45.76 -17.95 -0.61
C PHE A 219 -45.63 -19.45 -0.89
N ARG A 220 -46.69 -20.01 -1.46
CA ARG A 220 -46.61 -21.14 -2.41
C ARG A 220 -46.37 -20.59 -3.80
#